data_AF-A0A2T4TC36-F1
#
_entry.id   AF-A0A2T4TC36-F1
#
_cell.length_a   1.000
_cell.length_b   1.000
_cell.length_c   1.000
_cell.angle_alpha   90.00
_cell.angle_beta   90.00
_cell.angle_gamma   90.00
#
_symmetry.space_group_name_H-M   'P 1'
#
loop_
_entity.id
_entity.type
_entity.pdbx_description
1 polymer ?
#
loop_
_entity_poly.entity_id
_entity_poly.type
_entity_poly.pdbx_seq_one_letter_code
_entity_poly.pdbx_strand_id
1 'polypeptide(L)'
;MVLFNVKCNWKHAAQEYEIKRLDSAQDMSRSAVFVRMVDVAQNISNWKEIQVLLSNVKKGEDTPVFTSFQARYDEITAAKLEQVKKDILGQIDTLKVLQTQYLLQLLQANYLEVLKQALVSIKSDGVREAEVDLPEMAKIFTEMMLMDKESEKLVQIRKILVDWRNSR
;
A
#
# COMPACT_ATOMS: atom_id res chain seq x y z
N MET A 1 -21.44 0.67 -15.79
CA MET A 1 -20.48 0.04 -14.86
C MET A 1 -19.70 -1.04 -15.60
N VAL A 2 -18.37 -0.95 -15.61
CA VAL A 2 -17.44 -1.78 -16.40
C VAL A 2 -16.78 -2.83 -15.50
N LEU A 3 -16.34 -3.95 -16.07
CA LEU A 3 -15.62 -5.02 -15.37
C LEU A 3 -14.17 -5.08 -15.83
N PHE A 4 -13.24 -4.92 -14.89
CA PHE A 4 -11.83 -5.26 -15.08
C PHE A 4 -11.64 -6.70 -14.62
N ASN A 5 -11.14 -7.57 -15.50
CA ASN A 5 -10.88 -8.96 -15.18
C ASN A 5 -9.56 -9.40 -15.80
N VAL A 6 -8.66 -9.95 -14.99
CA VAL A 6 -7.35 -10.39 -15.47
C VAL A 6 -6.82 -11.58 -14.68
N LYS A 7 -6.13 -12.48 -15.39
CA LYS A 7 -5.39 -13.57 -14.76
C LYS A 7 -4.18 -13.01 -14.01
N CYS A 8 -3.97 -13.48 -12.79
CA CYS A 8 -2.92 -13.00 -11.92
C CYS A 8 -1.76 -14.01 -11.82
N ASN A 9 -0.60 -13.47 -11.47
CA ASN A 9 0.61 -14.21 -11.14
C ASN A 9 1.08 -13.77 -9.75
N TRP A 10 2.16 -14.37 -9.26
CA TRP A 10 2.66 -14.12 -7.91
C TRP A 10 3.00 -12.64 -7.62
N LYS A 11 3.41 -11.85 -8.63
CA LYS A 11 3.72 -10.42 -8.43
C LYS A 11 2.48 -9.63 -8.04
N HIS A 12 1.35 -9.89 -8.69
CA HIS A 12 0.08 -9.25 -8.35
C HIS A 12 -0.31 -9.54 -6.91
N ALA A 13 -0.07 -10.76 -6.47
CA ALA A 13 -0.42 -11.18 -5.13
C ALA A 13 0.48 -10.60 -4.06
N ALA A 14 1.79 -10.52 -4.33
CA ALA A 14 2.74 -9.85 -3.45
C ALA A 14 2.36 -8.36 -3.30
N GLN A 15 2.04 -7.69 -4.40
CA GLN A 15 1.68 -6.28 -4.38
C GLN A 15 0.31 -6.04 -3.72
N GLU A 16 -0.71 -6.85 -4.00
CA GLU A 16 -2.04 -6.73 -3.35
C GLU A 16 -1.93 -6.95 -1.84
N TYR A 17 -1.11 -7.89 -1.40
CA TYR A 17 -0.85 -8.13 0.02
C TYR A 17 -0.25 -6.90 0.70
N GLU A 18 0.79 -6.31 0.11
CA GLU A 18 1.42 -5.10 0.66
C GLU A 18 0.47 -3.89 0.64
N ILE A 19 -0.30 -3.71 -0.43
CA ILE A 19 -1.31 -2.65 -0.50
C ILE A 19 -2.33 -2.81 0.62
N LYS A 20 -2.83 -4.02 0.86
CA LYS A 20 -3.78 -4.30 1.95
C LYS A 20 -3.21 -4.05 3.35
N ARG A 21 -1.88 -4.17 3.50
CA ARG A 21 -1.19 -3.91 4.76
C ARG A 21 -0.96 -2.42 5.01
N LEU A 22 -0.76 -1.63 3.94
CA LEU A 22 -0.35 -0.23 4.05
C LEU A 22 -1.48 0.78 3.82
N ASP A 23 -2.50 0.42 3.03
CA ASP A 23 -3.65 1.28 2.75
C ASP A 23 -4.58 1.33 3.96
N SER A 24 -4.74 2.53 4.53
CA SER A 24 -5.56 2.78 5.71
C SER A 24 -7.03 3.05 5.37
N ALA A 25 -7.43 2.98 4.10
CA ALA A 25 -8.81 3.20 3.69
C ALA A 25 -9.75 2.13 4.29
N GLN A 26 -10.98 2.54 4.62
CA GLN A 26 -11.98 1.63 5.18
C GLN A 26 -12.46 0.58 4.17
N ASP A 27 -12.68 0.98 2.91
CA ASP A 27 -13.10 0.07 1.85
C ASP A 27 -11.89 -0.54 1.13
N MET A 28 -11.61 -1.80 1.46
CA MET A 28 -10.53 -2.61 0.93
C MET A 28 -10.99 -3.63 -0.12
N SER A 29 -12.20 -3.44 -0.67
CA SER A 29 -12.65 -4.23 -1.81
C SER A 29 -11.77 -3.97 -3.04
N ARG A 30 -11.54 -4.99 -3.86
CA ARG A 30 -10.72 -4.86 -5.09
C ARG A 30 -11.23 -3.76 -6.02
N SER A 31 -12.54 -3.55 -6.08
CA SER A 31 -13.15 -2.45 -6.82
C SER A 31 -12.71 -1.09 -6.29
N ALA A 32 -12.85 -0.85 -4.98
CA ALA A 32 -12.48 0.43 -4.37
C ALA A 32 -10.97 0.70 -4.48
N VAL A 33 -10.13 -0.31 -4.19
CA VAL A 33 -8.68 -0.17 -4.33
C VAL A 33 -8.31 0.09 -5.80
N PHE A 34 -8.93 -0.60 -6.76
CA PHE A 34 -8.66 -0.38 -8.19
C PHE A 34 -8.97 1.05 -8.62
N VAL A 35 -10.11 1.62 -8.19
CA VAL A 35 -10.45 3.02 -8.47
C VAL A 35 -9.37 3.95 -7.93
N ARG A 36 -8.92 3.77 -6.67
CA ARG A 36 -7.83 4.55 -6.09
C ARG A 36 -6.50 4.41 -6.85
N MET A 37 -6.16 3.19 -7.29
CA MET A 37 -4.97 2.96 -8.12
C MET A 37 -5.02 3.80 -9.41
N VAL A 38 -6.19 3.82 -10.08
CA VAL A 38 -6.39 4.58 -11.32
C VAL A 38 -6.34 6.09 -11.06
N ASP A 39 -6.98 6.56 -9.99
CA ASP A 39 -7.00 7.98 -9.62
C ASP A 39 -5.59 8.52 -9.35
N VAL A 40 -4.79 7.77 -8.58
CA VAL A 40 -3.40 8.15 -8.30
C VAL A 40 -2.53 8.08 -9.57
N ALA A 41 -2.80 7.11 -10.45
CA ALA A 41 -2.01 6.92 -11.67
C ALA A 41 -2.14 8.06 -12.69
N GLN A 42 -3.17 8.91 -12.59
CA GLN A 42 -3.32 10.06 -13.49
C GLN A 42 -2.22 11.12 -13.31
N ASN A 43 -1.56 11.14 -12.16
CA ASN A 43 -0.60 12.19 -11.80
C ASN A 43 0.87 11.75 -11.96
N ILE A 44 1.13 10.62 -12.61
CA ILE A 44 2.49 10.10 -12.78
C ILE A 44 3.19 10.83 -13.92
N SER A 45 4.36 11.39 -13.63
CA SER A 45 5.24 12.02 -14.60
C SER A 45 6.22 11.04 -15.27
N ASN A 46 6.57 9.93 -14.61
CA ASN A 46 7.57 8.99 -15.10
C ASN A 46 7.20 7.51 -14.88
N TRP A 47 6.58 6.88 -15.88
CA TRP A 47 6.25 5.45 -15.86
C TRP A 47 7.47 4.51 -15.96
N LYS A 48 8.63 4.99 -16.43
CA LYS A 48 9.86 4.18 -16.47
C LYS A 48 10.36 3.86 -15.06
N GLU A 49 10.24 4.81 -14.12
CA GLU A 49 10.57 4.57 -12.71
C GLU A 49 9.69 3.48 -12.10
N ILE A 50 8.37 3.53 -12.37
CA ILE A 50 7.43 2.51 -11.91
C ILE A 50 7.76 1.13 -12.50
N GLN A 51 8.19 1.07 -13.77
CA GLN A 51 8.66 -0.17 -14.38
C GLN A 51 9.89 -0.75 -13.67
N VAL A 52 10.84 0.11 -13.25
CA VAL A 52 12.01 -0.31 -12.46
C VAL A 52 11.60 -0.81 -11.07
N LEU A 53 10.66 -0.14 -10.39
CA LEU A 53 10.13 -0.62 -9.11
C LEU A 53 9.46 -1.99 -9.26
N LEU A 54 8.68 -2.19 -10.33
CA LEU A 54 8.01 -3.45 -10.63
C LEU A 54 9.00 -4.61 -10.90
N SER A 55 10.16 -4.33 -11.49
CA SER A 55 11.19 -5.35 -11.71
C SER A 55 11.80 -5.84 -10.39
N ASN A 56 11.86 -4.97 -9.38
CA ASN A 56 12.42 -5.23 -8.05
C ASN A 56 11.45 -5.91 -7.06
N VAL A 57 10.19 -6.16 -7.45
CA VAL A 57 9.21 -6.86 -6.59
C VAL A 57 9.73 -8.24 -6.22
N LYS A 58 9.81 -8.52 -4.91
CA LYS A 58 10.19 -9.83 -4.36
C LYS A 58 8.95 -10.60 -3.91
N LYS A 59 9.04 -11.92 -3.99
CA LYS A 59 8.00 -12.82 -3.47
C LYS A 59 8.26 -13.05 -1.98
N GLY A 60 7.33 -12.67 -1.11
CA GLY A 60 7.37 -13.05 0.30
C GLY A 60 6.90 -14.49 0.50
N GLU A 61 7.39 -15.16 1.54
CA GLU A 61 7.00 -16.55 1.85
C GLU A 61 5.48 -16.68 2.11
N ASP A 62 4.88 -15.68 2.75
CA ASP A 62 3.45 -15.62 3.07
C ASP A 62 2.57 -15.02 1.95
N THR A 63 3.11 -14.85 0.74
CA THR A 63 2.36 -14.24 -0.36
C THR A 63 1.15 -15.10 -0.72
N PRO A 64 -0.10 -14.58 -0.63
CA PRO A 64 -1.29 -15.33 -1.01
C PRO A 64 -1.23 -15.78 -2.46
N VAL A 65 -1.89 -16.90 -2.79
CA VAL A 65 -2.01 -17.35 -4.18
C VAL A 65 -3.44 -17.11 -4.64
N PHE A 66 -3.61 -16.18 -5.58
CA PHE A 66 -4.86 -16.03 -6.31
C PHE A 66 -4.63 -16.05 -7.81
N THR A 67 -5.63 -16.57 -8.52
CA THR A 67 -5.55 -16.83 -9.96
C THR A 67 -6.12 -15.70 -10.80
N SER A 68 -6.95 -14.82 -10.23
CA SER A 68 -7.57 -13.70 -10.93
C SER A 68 -7.77 -12.47 -10.06
N PHE A 69 -7.86 -11.32 -10.72
CA PHE A 69 -8.26 -10.04 -10.15
C PHE A 69 -9.49 -9.54 -10.89
N GLN A 70 -10.53 -9.18 -10.14
CA GLN A 70 -11.78 -8.66 -10.65
C GLN A 70 -12.18 -7.40 -9.89
N ALA A 71 -12.50 -6.35 -10.64
CA ALA A 71 -12.92 -5.07 -10.09
C ALA A 71 -14.02 -4.47 -10.97
N ARG A 72 -15.07 -3.94 -10.34
CA ARG A 72 -16.12 -3.17 -11.02
C ARG A 72 -15.86 -1.69 -10.81
N TYR A 73 -16.02 -0.90 -11.86
CA TYR A 73 -15.74 0.54 -11.84
C TYR A 73 -16.69 1.30 -12.76
N ASP A 74 -16.79 2.61 -12.56
CA ASP A 74 -17.68 3.49 -13.31
C ASP A 74 -17.03 3.99 -14.62
N GLU A 75 -17.81 4.72 -15.42
CA GLU A 75 -17.36 5.25 -16.71
C GLU A 75 -16.33 6.37 -16.55
N ILE A 76 -16.37 7.10 -15.42
CA ILE A 76 -15.39 8.13 -15.08
C ILE A 76 -14.02 7.48 -14.91
N THR A 77 -13.93 6.44 -14.08
CA THR A 77 -12.71 5.66 -13.88
C THR A 77 -12.25 5.00 -15.19
N ALA A 78 -13.17 4.59 -16.06
CA ALA A 78 -12.82 4.06 -17.38
C ALA A 78 -12.10 5.09 -18.26
N ALA A 79 -12.60 6.31 -18.32
CA ALA A 79 -11.95 7.39 -19.08
C ALA A 79 -10.54 7.70 -18.53
N LYS A 80 -10.40 7.74 -17.20
CA LYS A 80 -9.09 7.92 -16.53
C LYS A 80 -8.11 6.81 -16.89
N LEU A 81 -8.57 5.55 -16.85
CA LEU A 81 -7.76 4.39 -17.17
C LEU A 81 -7.27 4.41 -18.63
N GLU A 82 -8.11 4.84 -19.58
CA GLU A 82 -7.69 4.99 -20.98
C GLU A 82 -6.62 6.05 -21.17
N GLN A 83 -6.67 7.16 -20.43
CA GLN A 83 -5.60 8.16 -20.44
C GLN A 83 -4.30 7.57 -19.89
N VAL A 84 -4.38 6.91 -18.72
CA VAL A 84 -3.23 6.24 -18.10
C VAL A 84 -2.57 5.23 -19.04
N LYS A 85 -3.35 4.44 -19.79
CA LYS A 85 -2.81 3.50 -20.78
C LYS A 85 -2.02 4.20 -21.88
N LYS A 86 -2.53 5.34 -22.39
CA LYS A 86 -1.84 6.13 -23.42
C LYS A 86 -0.54 6.70 -22.86
N ASP A 87 -0.55 7.21 -21.64
CA ASP A 87 0.64 7.77 -21.00
C ASP A 87 1.72 6.70 -20.79
N ILE A 88 1.34 5.50 -20.34
CA ILE A 88 2.27 4.36 -20.20
C ILE A 88 2.90 4.00 -21.55
N LEU A 89 2.09 3.86 -22.60
CA LEU A 89 2.57 3.51 -23.94
C LEU A 89 3.44 4.61 -24.56
N GLY A 90 3.14 5.87 -24.27
CA GLY A 90 3.93 7.01 -24.75
C GLY A 90 5.26 7.19 -24.02
N GLN A 91 5.39 6.67 -22.79
CA GLN A 91 6.60 6.80 -21.98
C GLN A 91 7.47 5.55 -21.96
N ILE A 92 6.91 4.34 -22.11
CA ILE A 92 7.69 3.09 -22.10
C ILE A 92 7.94 2.64 -23.54
N ASP A 93 9.00 3.19 -24.15
CA ASP A 93 9.36 2.98 -25.56
C ASP A 93 9.55 1.50 -25.97
N THR A 94 9.91 0.65 -25.01
CA THR A 94 10.08 -0.79 -25.25
C THR A 94 8.76 -1.55 -25.38
N LEU A 95 7.63 -0.95 -25.00
CA LEU A 95 6.34 -1.61 -24.90
C LEU A 95 5.49 -1.34 -26.15
N LYS A 96 5.41 -2.33 -27.05
CA LYS A 96 4.55 -2.24 -28.25
C LYS A 96 3.05 -2.39 -27.94
N VAL A 97 2.72 -3.19 -26.94
CA VAL A 97 1.34 -3.47 -26.52
C VAL A 97 1.29 -3.54 -25.00
N LEU A 98 0.37 -2.80 -24.40
CA LEU A 98 0.13 -2.82 -22.96
C LEU A 98 -0.88 -3.91 -22.61
N GLN A 99 -0.37 -5.10 -22.27
CA GLN A 99 -1.19 -6.22 -21.81
C GLN A 99 -1.90 -5.85 -20.50
N THR A 100 -3.18 -6.22 -20.35
CA THR A 100 -4.00 -5.94 -19.16
C THR A 100 -3.35 -6.43 -17.86
N GLN A 101 -2.65 -7.57 -17.93
CA GLN A 101 -1.93 -8.12 -16.78
C GLN A 101 -0.79 -7.19 -16.35
N TYR A 102 0.02 -6.73 -17.31
CA TYR A 102 1.12 -5.82 -17.03
C TYR A 102 0.63 -4.44 -16.57
N LEU A 103 -0.48 -3.95 -17.15
CA LEU A 103 -1.16 -2.73 -16.69
C LEU A 103 -1.53 -2.83 -15.19
N LEU A 104 -2.14 -3.93 -14.76
CA LEU A 104 -2.49 -4.09 -13.35
C LEU A 104 -1.24 -4.07 -12.46
N GLN A 105 -0.15 -4.73 -12.88
CA GLN A 105 1.10 -4.73 -12.11
C GLN A 105 1.71 -3.32 -11.96
N LEU A 106 1.67 -2.52 -13.04
CA LEU A 106 2.14 -1.13 -13.02
C LEU A 106 1.28 -0.25 -12.11
N LEU A 107 -0.05 -0.38 -12.20
CA LEU A 107 -0.99 0.34 -11.33
C LEU A 107 -0.75 0.00 -9.85
N GLN A 108 -0.59 -1.28 -9.54
CA GLN A 108 -0.29 -1.75 -8.19
C GLN A 108 1.08 -1.23 -7.70
N ALA A 109 2.10 -1.23 -8.56
CA ALA A 109 3.45 -0.78 -8.21
C ALA A 109 3.45 0.71 -7.88
N ASN A 110 2.80 1.51 -8.72
CA ASN A 110 2.63 2.94 -8.48
C ASN A 110 1.87 3.21 -7.17
N TYR A 111 0.71 2.58 -6.99
CA TYR A 111 -0.10 2.84 -5.81
C TYR A 111 0.64 2.46 -4.53
N LEU A 112 1.36 1.34 -4.54
CA LEU A 112 2.20 0.93 -3.42
C LEU A 112 3.31 1.93 -3.12
N GLU A 113 3.92 2.53 -4.14
CA GLU A 113 4.94 3.58 -3.96
C GLU A 113 4.34 4.83 -3.31
N VAL A 114 3.16 5.26 -3.74
CA VAL A 114 2.46 6.39 -3.12
C VAL A 114 2.12 6.12 -1.65
N LEU A 115 1.67 4.90 -1.31
CA LEU A 115 1.43 4.51 0.08
C LEU A 115 2.73 4.55 0.91
N LYS A 116 3.85 4.07 0.36
CA LYS A 116 5.16 4.13 1.05
C LYS A 116 5.63 5.55 1.27
N GLN A 117 5.49 6.42 0.27
CA GLN A 117 5.84 7.83 0.38
C GLN A 117 4.99 8.53 1.43
N ALA A 118 3.67 8.28 1.46
CA ALA A 118 2.80 8.80 2.50
C ALA A 118 3.25 8.36 3.91
N LEU A 119 3.65 7.10 4.09
CA LEU A 119 4.19 6.61 5.36
C LEU A 119 5.52 7.26 5.74
N VAL A 120 6.41 7.51 4.79
CA VAL A 120 7.66 8.23 5.03
C VAL A 120 7.36 9.67 5.44
N SER A 121 6.44 10.34 4.75
CA SER A 121 6.01 11.71 5.07
C SER A 121 5.41 11.81 6.49
N ILE A 122 4.56 10.86 6.87
CA ILE A 122 4.01 10.76 8.24
C ILE A 122 5.15 10.56 9.26
N LYS A 123 6.16 9.75 8.94
CA LYS A 123 7.33 9.53 9.81
C LYS A 123 8.27 10.73 9.87
N SER A 124 8.42 11.50 8.79
CA SER A 124 9.25 12.72 8.76
C SER A 124 8.57 13.89 9.46
N ASP A 125 7.24 13.98 9.38
CA ASP A 125 6.45 14.90 10.22
C ASP A 125 6.45 14.46 11.69
N GLY A 126 6.75 13.18 11.96
CA GLY A 126 7.01 12.59 13.27
C GLY A 126 8.38 12.86 13.88
N VAL A 127 9.24 13.71 13.26
CA VAL A 127 10.36 14.38 13.95
C VAL A 127 9.96 15.80 14.36
N ARG A 128 8.71 15.94 14.78
CA ARG A 128 8.35 16.80 15.90
C ARG A 128 7.96 15.87 17.03
N GLU A 129 8.37 16.19 18.25
CA GLU A 129 7.81 15.61 19.47
C GLU A 129 6.29 15.78 19.44
N ALA A 130 5.58 14.87 18.77
CA ALA A 130 4.14 14.83 18.83
C ALA A 130 3.82 14.30 20.22
N GLU A 131 3.24 15.15 21.06
CA GLU A 131 2.62 14.73 22.32
C GLU A 131 1.59 13.65 21.98
N VAL A 132 1.97 12.38 22.14
CA VAL A 132 1.04 11.27 22.04
C VAL A 132 0.05 11.45 23.19
N ASP A 133 -1.23 11.63 22.87
CA ASP A 133 -2.23 11.79 23.90
C ASP A 133 -2.45 10.47 24.68
N LEU A 134 -3.05 10.57 25.87
CA LEU A 134 -3.26 9.41 26.75
C LEU A 134 -4.03 8.25 26.08
N PRO A 135 -5.11 8.51 25.31
CA PRO A 135 -5.80 7.46 24.55
C PRO A 135 -4.91 6.75 23.53
N GLU A 136 -4.15 7.50 22.73
CA GLU A 136 -3.29 6.92 21.71
C GLU A 136 -2.10 6.18 22.33
N MET A 137 -1.54 6.68 23.45
CA MET A 137 -0.53 5.96 24.24
C MET A 137 -1.05 4.61 24.73
N ALA A 138 -2.30 4.54 25.22
CA ALA A 138 -2.89 3.29 25.70
C ALA A 138 -3.11 2.28 24.56
N LYS A 139 -3.49 2.76 23.37
CA LYS A 139 -3.66 1.93 22.17
C LYS A 139 -2.32 1.35 21.71
N ILE A 140 -1.30 2.18 21.55
CA ILE A 140 0.05 1.76 21.16
C ILE A 140 0.60 0.75 22.17
N PHE A 141 0.44 1.01 23.47
CA PHE A 141 0.92 0.10 24.51
C PHE A 141 0.20 -1.26 24.46
N THR A 142 -1.10 -1.27 24.20
CA THR A 142 -1.89 -2.51 24.04
C THR A 142 -1.42 -3.31 22.82
N GLU A 143 -1.21 -2.65 21.69
CA GLU A 143 -0.69 -3.27 20.47
C GLU A 143 0.70 -3.90 20.71
N MET A 144 1.60 -3.19 21.39
CA MET A 144 2.92 -3.73 21.76
C MET A 144 2.80 -5.00 22.61
N MET A 145 1.90 -5.02 23.61
CA MET A 145 1.70 -6.20 24.46
C MET A 145 1.12 -7.41 23.72
N LEU A 146 0.35 -7.18 22.65
CA LEU A 146 -0.26 -8.26 21.87
C LEU A 146 0.68 -8.83 20.82
N MET A 147 1.48 -7.96 20.19
CA MET A 147 2.28 -8.32 19.01
C MET A 147 3.76 -8.60 19.32
N ASP A 148 4.33 -8.01 20.37
CA ASP A 148 5.77 -8.09 20.66
C ASP A 148 6.05 -8.18 22.18
N LYS A 149 5.67 -9.32 22.78
CA LYS A 149 5.69 -9.55 24.23
C LYS A 149 7.08 -9.49 24.87
N GLU A 150 8.13 -9.73 24.10
CA GLU A 150 9.53 -9.76 24.56
C GLU A 150 10.29 -8.47 24.21
N SER A 151 9.59 -7.41 23.79
CA SER A 151 10.21 -6.14 23.45
C SER A 151 10.98 -5.53 24.64
N GLU A 152 12.25 -5.17 24.43
CA GLU A 152 13.06 -4.44 25.42
C GLU A 152 12.39 -3.13 25.86
N LYS A 153 11.60 -2.52 24.98
CA LYS A 153 10.82 -1.30 25.27
C LYS A 153 9.70 -1.57 26.28
N LEU A 154 9.01 -2.72 26.20
CA LEU A 154 8.01 -3.11 27.18
C LEU A 154 8.63 -3.34 28.56
N VAL A 155 9.87 -3.84 28.62
CA VAL A 155 10.60 -4.01 29.89
C VAL A 155 10.88 -2.66 30.55
N GLN A 156 11.27 -1.65 29.77
CA GLN A 156 11.49 -0.29 30.27
C GLN A 156 10.18 0.36 30.75
N ILE A 157 9.09 0.24 29.99
CA ILE A 157 7.78 0.75 30.39
C ILE A 157 7.29 0.05 31.67
N ARG A 158 7.45 -1.28 31.77
CA ARG A 158 7.11 -2.04 32.98
C ARG A 158 7.83 -1.49 34.21
N LYS A 159 9.12 -1.17 34.09
CA LYS A 159 9.90 -0.60 35.18
C LYS A 159 9.31 0.75 35.64
N ILE A 160 9.02 1.65 34.71
CA ILE A 160 8.42 2.96 35.01
C ILE A 160 7.06 2.81 35.71
N LEU A 161 6.20 1.91 35.24
CA LEU A 161 4.88 1.67 35.84
C LEU A 161 4.98 1.10 37.26
N VAL A 162 5.94 0.19 37.49
CA VAL A 162 6.21 -0.37 38.82
C VAL A 162 6.76 0.70 39.77
N ASP A 163 7.69 1.53 39.30
CA ASP A 163 8.26 2.63 40.07
C ASP A 163 7.15 3.63 40.46
N TRP A 164 6.29 4.01 39.51
CA TRP A 164 5.14 4.88 39.78
C TRP A 164 4.17 4.27 40.81
N ARG A 165 3.82 2.99 40.65
CA ARG A 165 2.94 2.26 41.59
C ARG A 165 3.52 2.23 43.01
N ASN A 166 4.83 2.06 43.15
CA ASN A 166 5.51 1.98 44.45
C ASN A 166 5.79 3.37 45.05
N SER A 167 5.79 4.43 44.24
CA SER A 167 5.89 5.82 44.70
C SER A 167 4.55 6.45 45.08
N ARG A 168 3.47 5.66 45.03
CA ARG A 168 2.12 6.01 45.47
C ARG A 168 1.82 5.37 46.82
#